data_AF-A0A9D6I7S8-F1
#
_entry.id   AF-A0A9D6I7S8-F1
#
_cell.length_a   1.000
_cell.length_b   1.000
_cell.length_c   1.000
_cell.angle_alpha   90.00
_cell.angle_beta   90.00
_cell.angle_gamma   90.00
#
_symmetry.space_group_name_H-M   'P 1'
#
loop_
_entity.id
_entity.type
_entity.pdbx_description
1 polymer ?
#
loop_
_entity_poly.entity_id
_entity_poly.type
_entity_poly.pdbx_seq_one_letter_code
_entity_poly.pdbx_strand_id
1 'polypeptide(L)' 'MERMYKYPVWGTQGGGLVREVNGTYIFVEKPDCPGLNVGDEMPEEWGIFPANSCARNEMERAELV' A
#
# COMPACT_ATOMS: atom_id res chain seq x y z
N MET A 1 6.57 11.95 13.16
CA MET A 1 6.23 12.77 11.98
C MET A 1 5.35 11.92 11.11
N GLU A 2 4.06 12.20 11.05
CA GLU A 2 3.17 11.54 10.09
C GLU A 2 3.61 11.94 8.68
N ARG A 3 4.15 11.01 7.90
CA ARG A 3 4.49 11.27 6.52
C ARG A 3 3.18 11.37 5.73
N MET A 4 2.78 12.58 5.38
CA MET A 4 1.66 12.80 4.47
C MET A 4 2.10 12.47 3.04
N TYR A 5 1.82 11.24 2.61
CA TYR A 5 1.95 10.84 1.22
C TYR A 5 0.91 11.58 0.37
N LYS A 6 1.36 12.24 -0.71
CA LYS A 6 0.50 12.94 -1.68
C LYS A 6 -0.05 12.03 -2.77
N TYR A 7 0.11 10.73 -2.61
CA TYR A 7 -0.31 9.68 -3.53
C TYR A 7 -1.01 8.58 -2.73
N PRO A 8 -1.81 7.71 -3.39
CA PRO A 8 -2.45 6.57 -2.75
C PRO A 8 -1.42 5.67 -2.06
N VAL A 9 -1.62 5.42 -0.77
CA VAL A 9 -0.85 4.42 -0.03
C VAL A 9 -1.79 3.46 0.67
N TRP A 10 -1.39 2.20 0.67
CA TRP A 10 -2.19 1.10 1.19
C TRP A 10 -1.42 0.44 2.33
N GLY A 11 -2.12 0.13 3.41
CA GLY A 11 -1.59 -0.71 4.48
C GLY A 11 -1.68 -2.17 4.05
N THR A 12 -0.75 -2.99 4.53
CA THR A 12 -0.73 -4.42 4.22
C THR A 12 -1.00 -5.26 5.48
N GLN A 13 -1.44 -6.51 5.30
CA GLN A 13 -1.70 -7.43 6.41
C GLN A 13 -0.45 -7.76 7.24
N GLY A 14 0.74 -7.74 6.64
CA GLY A 14 2.01 -7.98 7.35
C GLY A 14 2.70 -6.72 7.86
N GLY A 15 1.96 -5.59 7.93
CA GLY A 15 2.49 -4.30 8.36
C GLY A 15 3.14 -3.50 7.24
N GLY A 16 3.60 -2.30 7.56
CA GLY A 16 4.16 -1.37 6.56
C GLY A 16 3.11 -0.82 5.59
N LEU A 17 3.61 -0.13 4.56
CA LEU A 17 2.81 0.58 3.57
C LEU A 17 3.33 0.28 2.17
N VAL A 18 2.42 0.14 1.23
CA VAL A 18 2.71 -0.06 -0.19
C VAL A 18 2.08 1.05 -1.02
N ARG A 19 2.59 1.24 -2.24
CA ARG A 19 1.94 2.01 -3.30
C ARG A 19 1.83 1.14 -4.54
N GLU A 20 0.82 1.38 -5.35
CA GLU A 20 0.72 0.76 -6.67
C GLU A 20 1.62 1.48 -7.68
N VAL A 21 2.38 0.71 -8.46
CA VAL A 21 3.19 1.17 -9.58
C VAL A 21 2.97 0.20 -10.74
N ASN A 22 2.31 0.66 -11.80
CA ASN A 22 2.02 -0.16 -13.00
C ASN A 22 1.32 -1.51 -12.68
N GLY A 23 0.37 -1.53 -11.73
CA GLY A 23 -0.33 -2.76 -11.33
C GLY A 23 0.37 -3.60 -10.26
N THR A 24 1.59 -3.22 -9.84
CA THR A 24 2.34 -3.93 -8.79
C THR A 24 2.40 -3.11 -7.52
N TYR A 25 2.16 -3.75 -6.36
CA TYR A 25 2.28 -3.11 -5.05
C TYR A 25 3.71 -3.17 -4.55
N ILE A 26 4.32 -2.01 -4.32
CA ILE A 26 5.72 -1.87 -3.86
C ILE A 26 5.75 -1.26 -2.47
N PHE A 27 6.52 -1.84 -1.55
CA PHE A 27 6.69 -1.29 -0.20
C PHE A 27 7.35 0.09 -0.22
N VAL A 28 6.65 1.08 0.34
CA VAL A 28 7.19 2.43 0.63
C VAL A 28 7.56 2.57 2.10
N GLU A 29 7.04 1.69 2.95
CA GLU A 29 7.40 1.55 4.35
C GLU A 29 7.60 0.07 4.67
N LYS A 30 8.63 -0.23 5.46
CA LYS A 30 9.04 -1.60 5.75
C LYS A 30 7.91 -2.35 6.48
N PRO A 31 7.55 -3.57 6.06
CA PRO A 31 6.61 -4.41 6.79
C PRO A 31 7.25 -5.04 8.04
N ASP A 32 6.43 -5.51 8.96
CA ASP A 32 6.86 -6.24 10.16
C ASP A 32 7.17 -7.73 9.87
N CYS A 33 7.62 -8.01 8.64
CA CYS A 33 7.93 -9.36 8.16
C CYS A 33 9.44 -9.47 7.81
N PRO A 34 10.17 -10.45 8.37
CA PRO A 34 11.57 -10.69 8.02
C PRO A 34 11.74 -11.01 6.54
N GLY A 35 12.77 -10.44 5.90
CA GLY A 35 13.08 -10.70 4.49
C GLY A 35 12.47 -9.71 3.50
N LEU A 36 11.58 -8.81 3.95
CA LEU A 36 11.00 -7.74 3.13
C LEU A 36 11.52 -6.36 3.55
N ASN A 37 11.73 -5.49 2.57
CA ASN A 37 12.21 -4.12 2.74
C ASN A 37 11.46 -3.14 1.83
N VAL A 38 11.73 -1.84 2.05
CA VAL A 38 11.24 -0.77 1.18
C VAL A 38 11.81 -0.96 -0.23
N GLY A 39 10.94 -0.90 -1.24
CA GLY A 39 11.27 -1.13 -2.64
C GLY A 39 10.97 -2.54 -3.14
N ASP A 40 10.74 -3.49 -2.23
CA ASP A 40 10.37 -4.85 -2.61
C ASP A 40 8.88 -4.91 -3.01
N GLU A 41 8.55 -5.90 -3.84
CA GLU A 41 7.17 -6.21 -4.21
C GLU A 41 6.43 -6.84 -3.02
N MET A 42 5.18 -6.44 -2.83
CA MET A 42 4.29 -7.06 -1.87
C MET A 42 3.91 -8.46 -2.38
N PRO A 43 3.94 -9.49 -1.51
CA PRO A 43 3.40 -10.80 -1.85
C PRO A 43 1.94 -10.70 -2.31
N GLU A 44 1.59 -11.33 -3.43
CA GLU A 44 0.26 -11.24 -4.04
C GLU A 44 -0.85 -11.79 -3.13
N GLU A 45 -0.51 -12.69 -2.22
CA GLU A 45 -1.45 -13.27 -1.26
C GLU A 45 -1.86 -12.30 -0.14
N TRP A 46 -1.19 -11.15 0.00
CA TRP A 46 -1.52 -10.17 1.04
C TRP A 46 -2.66 -9.26 0.61
N GLY A 47 -3.62 -9.11 1.51
CA GLY A 47 -4.66 -8.09 1.40
C GLY A 47 -4.11 -6.69 1.68
N ILE A 48 -4.76 -5.70 1.08
CA ILE A 48 -4.50 -4.28 1.30
C ILE A 48 -5.72 -3.57 1.86
N PHE A 49 -5.48 -2.47 2.57
CA PHE A 49 -6.53 -1.55 3.03
C PHE A 49 -6.08 -0.10 2.87
N PRO A 50 -6.99 0.85 2.61
CA PRO A 50 -6.61 2.23 2.37
C PRO A 50 -5.98 2.85 3.62
N ALA A 51 -4.72 3.29 3.52
CA ALA A 51 -3.98 3.91 4.62
C ALA A 51 -4.03 5.45 4.59
N ASN A 52 -4.46 6.05 3.48
CA ASN A 52 -4.72 7.48 3.40
C ASN A 52 -6.00 7.81 2.60
N SER A 53 -6.38 9.09 2.62
CA SER A 53 -7.55 9.59 1.88
C SER A 53 -7.43 9.38 0.37
N CYS A 54 -6.20 9.43 -0.19
CA CYS A 54 -5.98 9.17 -1.60
C CYS A 54 -6.34 7.73 -1.98
N ALA A 55 -5.88 6.74 -1.21
CA ALA A 55 -6.22 5.33 -1.42
C ALA A 55 -7.71 5.05 -1.20
N ARG A 56 -8.33 5.67 -0.18
CA ARG A 56 -9.78 5.52 0.02
C ARG A 56 -10.58 6.01 -1.19
N ASN A 57 -10.25 7.20 -1.70
CA ASN A 57 -10.93 7.77 -2.86
C ASN A 57 -10.73 6.93 -4.13
N GLU A 58 -9.58 6.25 -4.26
CA GLU A 58 -9.31 5.35 -5.39
C GLU A 58 -10.11 4.05 -5.29
N MET A 59 -10.16 3.45 -4.09
CA MET A 59 -10.99 2.27 -3.81
C MET A 59 -12.47 2.53 -4.14
N GLU A 60 -13.01 3.64 -3.64
CA GLU A 60 -14.41 4.04 -3.88
C GLU A 60 -14.68 4.24 -5.38
N ARG A 61 -13.71 4.75 -6.15
CA ARG A 61 -13.86 4.89 -7.60
C ARG A 61 -13.84 3.55 -8.31
N ALA A 62 -13.03 2.59 -7.86
CA ALA A 62 -12.95 1.26 -8.45
C ALA A 62 -14.20 0.42 -8.18
N GLU A 63 -14.84 0.57 -7.02
CA GLU A 63 -16.08 -0.16 -6.65
C GLU A 63 -17.35 0.38 -7.35
N LEU A 64 -17.28 1.55 -7.98
CA LEU A 64 -18.38 2.17 -8.73
C LEU A 64 -18.40 1.80 -10.23
N VAL A 65 -17.50 0.92 -10.67
CA VAL A 65 -17.40 0.40 -12.05
C VAL A 65 -17.89 -1.03 -12.10
#